data_AF-A0A960RNT8-F1
#
_entry.id   AF-A0A960RNT8-F1
#
_cell.length_a   1.000
_cell.length_b   1.000
_cell.length_c   1.000
_cell.angle_alpha   90.00
_cell.angle_beta   90.00
_cell.angle_gamma   90.00
#
_symmetry.space_group_name_H-M   'P 1'
#
loop_
_entity.id
_entity.type
_entity.pdbx_description
1 polymer ?
#
loop_
_entity_poly.entity_id
_entity_poly.type
_entity_poly.pdbx_seq_one_letter_code
_entity_poly.pdbx_strand_id
1 'polypeptide(L)'
;MLKSQQTGFIHYNYHSKDGVHDTIPVVENACHILELLRTKQADKLYEAKFLLEKLLAFQTSSGNFPQYLHEYPSCYNWAVAFDLLAPFVHIKKEFQTILPPTLTQAIQRLQVFCQSIPHAENHHKILLQAALGEPIECLEAKTATAWSNLLIARSMSNQDLPLDHLAKRWHGPSKTFIGLSELQDGKLPAPTLLDLFMGQDLQNHPLILKKALTRPIDLTLHNNSSLDYLSTYTPQPFQKDFHLMRWDGLACQNSQHHVVCRNALEMDFTYPEKLPDKDERYTEIEFFYPHDGIPWPATTFQLGCPLKVGPFTLTFLLLEGQGHFYGHISRGNRPSQIRKDMAYDWQIGLRTVKRSPNLKLRVIIQRADSSAESSDPE
;
A
#
# COMPACT_ATOMS: atom_id res chain seq x y z
N MET A 1 16.36 -3.45 11.80
CA MET A 1 16.63 -2.03 12.13
C MET A 1 17.99 -1.92 12.79
N LEU A 2 18.80 -0.96 12.36
CA LEU A 2 20.16 -0.78 12.86
C LEU A 2 20.15 0.24 14.01
N LYS A 3 20.30 -0.26 15.24
CA LYS A 3 20.61 0.57 16.40
C LYS A 3 22.08 0.95 16.35
N SER A 4 22.40 2.23 16.43
CA SER A 4 23.79 2.68 16.47
C SER A 4 24.43 2.32 17.80
N GLN A 5 25.61 1.70 17.76
CA GLN A 5 26.39 1.40 18.98
C GLN A 5 26.89 2.68 19.66
N GLN A 6 27.12 3.76 18.90
CA GLN A 6 27.65 5.01 19.42
C GLN A 6 26.57 5.83 20.14
N THR A 7 25.40 6.01 19.50
CA THR A 7 24.36 6.89 20.06
C THR A 7 23.32 6.12 20.89
N GLY A 8 23.15 4.83 20.61
CA GLY A 8 22.07 4.01 21.16
C GLY A 8 20.71 4.21 20.48
N PHE A 9 20.58 5.21 19.60
CA PHE A 9 19.35 5.46 18.84
C PHE A 9 19.24 4.53 17.62
N ILE A 10 18.02 4.41 17.10
CA ILE A 10 17.73 3.85 15.78
C ILE A 10 18.10 4.88 14.73
N HIS A 11 18.83 4.42 13.73
CA HIS A 11 19.23 5.19 12.55
C HIS A 11 18.46 4.67 11.34
N TYR A 12 17.94 5.59 10.54
CA TYR A 12 17.09 5.26 9.39
C TYR A 12 17.88 5.43 8.10
N ASN A 13 18.16 4.31 7.44
CA ASN A 13 18.76 4.26 6.11
C ASN A 13 18.21 3.07 5.31
N TYR A 14 16.99 3.17 4.80
CA TYR A 14 16.35 2.10 4.02
C TYR A 14 16.72 2.13 2.53
N HIS A 15 17.34 3.22 2.06
CA HIS A 15 17.56 3.47 0.63
C HIS A 15 18.98 3.85 0.22
N SER A 16 19.86 4.25 1.15
CA SER A 16 21.23 4.60 0.80
C SER A 16 22.11 3.35 0.83
N LYS A 17 22.54 2.94 -0.38
CA LYS A 17 23.60 1.95 -0.57
C LYS A 17 24.99 2.54 -0.27
N ASP A 18 25.08 3.85 -0.02
CA ASP A 18 26.31 4.64 -0.19
C ASP A 18 26.81 5.33 1.09
N GLY A 19 26.44 4.85 2.28
CA GLY A 19 27.07 5.32 3.54
C GLY A 19 26.82 6.80 3.88
N VAL A 20 25.78 7.41 3.30
CA VAL A 20 25.38 8.79 3.61
C VAL A 20 24.85 8.89 5.04
N HIS A 21 25.23 9.98 5.72
CA HIS A 21 24.89 10.34 7.10
C HIS A 21 23.54 9.81 7.58
N ASP A 22 23.62 8.92 8.56
CA ASP A 22 22.47 8.27 9.14
C ASP A 22 21.52 9.29 9.80
N THR A 23 20.27 9.32 9.35
CA THR A 23 19.24 10.15 9.98
C THR A 23 18.75 9.49 11.26
N ILE A 24 18.53 10.27 12.32
CA ILE A 24 18.00 9.78 13.60
C ILE A 24 16.58 10.31 13.76
N PRO A 25 15.56 9.57 13.30
CA PRO A 25 14.19 10.06 13.32
C PRO A 25 13.59 10.03 14.74
N VAL A 26 12.96 11.13 15.14
CA VAL A 26 12.55 11.34 16.53
C VAL A 26 11.36 10.45 16.93
N VAL A 27 10.37 10.29 16.04
CA VAL A 27 9.14 9.53 16.32
C VAL A 27 9.44 8.04 16.51
N GLU A 28 10.23 7.47 15.62
CA GLU A 28 10.66 6.06 15.66
C GLU A 28 11.46 5.77 16.93
N ASN A 29 12.35 6.69 17.32
CA ASN A 29 13.11 6.54 18.56
C ASN A 29 12.23 6.66 19.80
N ALA A 30 11.21 7.53 19.81
CA ALA A 30 10.21 7.57 20.88
C ALA A 30 9.42 6.25 20.97
N CYS A 31 9.04 5.66 19.84
CA CYS A 31 8.38 4.35 19.80
C CYS A 31 9.29 3.22 20.29
N HIS A 32 10.57 3.24 19.90
CA HIS A 32 11.57 2.28 20.37
C HIS A 32 11.79 2.35 21.88
N ILE A 33 11.85 3.56 22.44
CA ILE A 33 11.93 3.76 23.90
C ILE A 33 10.72 3.13 24.59
N LEU A 34 9.50 3.35 24.06
CA LEU A 34 8.29 2.71 24.59
C LEU A 34 8.38 1.17 24.53
N GLU A 35 8.89 0.62 23.43
CA GLU A 35 9.08 -0.83 23.28
C GLU A 35 10.08 -1.39 24.31
N LEU A 36 11.24 -0.73 24.49
CA LEU A 36 12.23 -1.10 25.51
C LEU A 36 11.62 -1.10 26.91
N LEU A 37 10.84 -0.08 27.26
CA LEU A 37 10.16 0.00 28.56
C LEU A 37 9.20 -1.19 28.78
N ARG A 38 8.48 -1.60 27.74
CA ARG A 38 7.52 -2.71 27.80
C ARG A 38 8.14 -4.09 27.93
N THR A 39 9.43 -4.26 27.62
CA THR A 39 10.14 -5.52 27.90
C THR A 39 10.21 -5.83 29.41
N LYS A 40 10.13 -4.79 30.26
CA LYS A 40 10.26 -4.88 31.73
C LYS A 40 11.55 -5.55 32.21
N GLN A 41 12.60 -5.58 31.38
CA GLN A 41 13.93 -6.05 31.77
C GLN A 41 14.73 -4.88 32.34
N ALA A 42 15.44 -5.10 33.44
CA ALA A 42 16.11 -4.02 34.18
C ALA A 42 17.10 -3.23 33.31
N ASP A 43 17.97 -3.91 32.57
CA ASP A 43 18.93 -3.31 31.63
C ASP A 43 18.24 -2.46 30.56
N LYS A 44 17.13 -2.96 30.00
CA LYS A 44 16.32 -2.25 28.99
C LYS A 44 15.60 -1.03 29.57
N LEU A 45 15.16 -1.09 30.82
CA LEU A 45 14.57 0.07 31.51
C LEU A 45 15.60 1.19 31.70
N TYR A 46 16.83 0.85 32.13
CA TYR A 46 17.92 1.82 32.25
C TYR A 46 18.26 2.44 30.89
N GLU A 47 18.37 1.62 29.86
CA GLU A 47 18.62 2.07 28.49
C GLU A 47 17.53 3.03 28.00
N ALA A 48 16.26 2.64 28.17
CA ALA A 48 15.13 3.45 27.73
C ALA A 48 15.07 4.80 28.44
N LYS A 49 15.33 4.83 29.76
CA LYS A 49 15.38 6.08 30.53
C LYS A 49 16.47 7.02 30.01
N PHE A 50 17.66 6.48 29.78
CA PHE A 50 18.79 7.24 29.25
C PHE A 50 18.51 7.81 27.85
N LEU A 51 17.93 7.00 26.96
CA LEU A 51 17.55 7.44 25.62
C LEU A 51 16.43 8.48 25.66
N LEU A 52 15.45 8.33 26.56
CA LEU A 52 14.37 9.30 26.73
C LEU A 52 14.90 10.66 27.19
N GLU A 53 15.74 10.68 28.22
CA GLU A 53 16.35 11.94 28.71
C GLU A 53 17.12 12.66 27.59
N LYS A 54 17.90 11.91 26.80
CA LYS A 54 18.58 12.46 25.61
C LYS A 54 17.60 12.99 24.58
N LEU A 55 16.55 12.24 24.25
CA LEU A 55 15.57 12.64 23.23
C LEU A 55 14.84 13.93 23.64
N LEU A 56 14.45 14.03 24.92
CA LEU A 56 13.73 15.19 25.46
C LEU A 56 14.58 16.48 25.47
N ALA A 57 15.91 16.37 25.46
CA ALA A 57 16.80 17.53 25.35
C ALA A 57 16.69 18.26 24.00
N PHE A 58 16.12 17.61 22.98
CA PHE A 58 15.89 18.18 21.64
C PHE A 58 14.50 18.83 21.49
N GLN A 59 13.73 18.95 22.57
CA GLN A 59 12.50 19.75 22.53
C GLN A 59 12.85 21.23 22.48
N THR A 60 12.22 21.97 21.57
CA THR A 60 12.40 23.43 21.49
C THR A 60 11.69 24.15 22.64
N SER A 61 12.02 25.42 22.83
CA SER A 61 11.31 26.30 23.76
C SER A 61 9.82 26.43 23.45
N SER A 62 9.43 26.31 22.18
CA SER A 62 8.02 26.29 21.75
C SER A 62 7.31 24.97 22.05
N GLY A 63 8.05 23.89 22.36
CA GLY A 63 7.49 22.58 22.68
C GLY A 63 7.50 21.56 21.54
N ASN A 64 7.95 21.93 20.33
CA ASN A 64 8.07 21.02 19.18
C ASN A 64 9.39 20.23 19.21
N PHE A 65 9.51 19.25 18.31
CA PHE A 65 10.71 18.46 18.05
C PHE A 65 11.08 18.52 16.56
N PRO A 66 12.35 18.34 16.20
CA PRO A 66 12.75 18.18 14.81
C PRO A 66 12.26 16.84 14.26
N GLN A 67 12.22 16.69 12.92
CA GLN A 67 11.91 15.39 12.33
C GLN A 67 13.08 14.42 12.53
N TYR A 68 14.30 14.92 12.39
CA TYR A 68 15.54 14.21 12.69
C TYR A 68 16.41 14.98 13.68
N LEU A 69 17.11 14.28 14.59
CA LEU A 69 17.87 14.96 15.66
C LEU A 69 18.92 15.97 15.16
N HIS A 70 19.53 15.74 13.99
CA HIS A 70 20.54 16.64 13.44
C HIS A 70 19.97 17.95 12.88
N GLU A 71 18.63 18.08 12.77
CA GLU A 71 17.99 19.33 12.35
C GLU A 71 17.84 20.33 13.51
N TYR A 72 18.01 19.90 14.76
CA TYR A 72 17.85 20.78 15.92
C TYR A 72 18.79 22.00 15.86
N PRO A 73 18.31 23.22 16.18
CA PRO A 73 17.00 23.53 16.78
C PRO A 73 15.86 23.78 15.77
N SER A 74 16.08 23.53 14.49
CA SER A 74 15.07 23.77 13.44
C SER A 74 14.00 22.69 13.44
N CYS A 75 12.74 23.10 13.63
CA CYS A 75 11.58 22.19 13.66
C CYS A 75 10.55 22.63 12.61
N TYR A 76 10.85 22.40 11.33
CA TYR A 76 9.99 22.82 10.22
C TYR A 76 8.69 22.02 10.11
N ASN A 77 8.70 20.76 10.55
CA ASN A 77 7.54 19.89 10.48
C ASN A 77 6.78 19.91 11.81
N TRP A 78 5.67 20.64 11.85
CA TRP A 78 4.81 20.71 13.04
C TRP A 78 4.06 19.40 13.33
N ALA A 79 3.85 18.55 12.32
CA ALA A 79 3.08 17.30 12.48
C ALA A 79 3.82 16.29 13.37
N VAL A 80 5.15 16.38 13.46
CA VAL A 80 5.98 15.58 14.38
C VAL A 80 5.50 15.72 15.83
N ALA A 81 5.02 16.89 16.23
CA ALA A 81 4.52 17.10 17.57
C ALA A 81 3.31 16.20 17.88
N PHE A 82 2.38 16.07 16.93
CA PHE A 82 1.21 15.22 17.08
C PHE A 82 1.59 13.74 17.11
N ASP A 83 2.52 13.32 16.25
CA ASP A 83 3.04 11.95 16.22
C ASP A 83 3.74 11.54 17.53
N LEU A 84 4.33 12.50 18.25
CA LEU A 84 4.99 12.26 19.54
C LEU A 84 4.06 12.22 20.76
N LEU A 85 2.82 12.71 20.63
CA LEU A 85 1.85 12.65 21.73
C LEU A 85 1.61 11.19 22.16
N ALA A 86 1.40 10.30 21.20
CA ALA A 86 1.06 8.90 21.48
C ALA A 86 2.15 8.14 22.26
N PRO A 87 3.42 8.07 21.80
CA PRO A 87 4.45 7.37 22.56
C PRO A 87 4.66 8.00 23.93
N PHE A 88 4.70 9.33 24.06
CA PHE A 88 4.93 9.96 25.35
C PHE A 88 3.78 9.79 26.34
N VAL A 89 2.52 9.84 25.88
CA VAL A 89 1.36 9.58 26.74
C VAL A 89 1.35 8.13 27.22
N HIS A 90 1.66 7.16 26.36
CA HIS A 90 1.80 5.75 26.77
C HIS A 90 2.92 5.56 27.78
N ILE A 91 4.10 6.14 27.51
CA ILE A 91 5.25 6.10 28.42
C ILE A 91 4.87 6.67 29.79
N LYS A 92 4.24 7.85 29.84
CA LYS A 92 3.77 8.46 31.09
C LYS A 92 2.75 7.56 31.81
N LYS A 93 1.71 7.09 31.10
CA LYS A 93 0.62 6.30 31.68
C LYS A 93 1.09 4.98 32.25
N GLU A 94 1.98 4.27 31.56
CA GLU A 94 2.41 2.92 31.92
C GLU A 94 3.63 2.90 32.86
N PHE A 95 4.47 3.95 32.85
CA PHE A 95 5.77 3.95 33.53
C PHE A 95 6.05 5.20 34.38
N GLN A 96 5.04 6.01 34.73
CA GLN A 96 5.23 7.25 35.53
C GLN A 96 6.08 7.10 36.80
N THR A 97 6.08 5.93 37.45
CA THR A 97 6.77 5.71 38.73
C THR A 97 8.30 5.65 38.61
N ILE A 98 8.83 5.35 37.42
CA ILE A 98 10.27 5.18 37.18
C ILE A 98 10.87 6.29 36.31
N LEU A 99 10.04 7.22 35.84
CA LEU A 99 10.41 8.23 34.86
C LEU A 99 10.66 9.59 35.49
N PRO A 100 11.55 10.40 34.87
CA PRO A 100 11.86 11.72 35.40
C PRO A 100 10.68 12.68 35.25
N PRO A 101 10.52 13.67 36.15
CA PRO A 101 9.50 14.72 36.03
C PRO A 101 9.57 15.54 34.72
N THR A 102 10.73 15.56 34.07
CA THR A 102 10.99 16.25 32.80
C THR A 102 10.09 15.74 31.68
N LEU A 103 9.68 14.46 31.68
CA LEU A 103 8.74 13.93 30.69
C LEU A 103 7.36 14.60 30.81
N THR A 104 6.86 14.77 32.03
CA THR A 104 5.55 15.42 32.25
C THR A 104 5.55 16.85 31.74
N GLN A 105 6.64 17.59 32.01
CA GLN A 105 6.81 18.95 31.48
C GLN A 105 6.92 18.97 29.96
N ALA A 106 7.64 18.00 29.38
CA ALA A 106 7.78 17.91 27.93
C ALA A 106 6.44 17.62 27.23
N ILE A 107 5.64 16.71 27.78
CA ILE A 107 4.28 16.43 27.29
C ILE A 107 3.41 17.68 27.39
N GLN A 108 3.47 18.41 28.49
CA GLN A 108 2.68 19.63 28.66
C GLN A 108 3.06 20.70 27.62
N ARG A 109 4.36 20.92 27.39
CA ARG A 109 4.83 21.84 26.33
C ARG A 109 4.39 21.38 24.94
N LEU A 110 4.42 20.07 24.68
CA LEU A 110 3.99 19.47 23.42
C LEU A 110 2.48 19.68 23.19
N GLN A 111 1.67 19.48 24.23
CA GLN A 111 0.23 19.73 24.19
C GLN A 111 -0.07 21.21 23.90
N VAL A 112 0.59 22.13 24.60
CA VAL A 112 0.47 23.59 24.37
C VAL A 112 0.87 23.93 22.93
N PHE A 113 1.96 23.37 22.42
CA PHE A 113 2.37 23.56 21.03
C PHE A 113 1.30 23.08 20.06
N CYS A 114 0.78 21.85 20.20
CA CYS A 114 -0.25 21.28 19.34
C CYS A 114 -1.54 22.11 19.36
N GLN A 115 -1.95 22.64 20.53
CA GLN A 115 -3.10 23.54 20.66
C GLN A 115 -2.91 24.86 19.92
N SER A 116 -1.67 25.32 19.74
CA SER A 116 -1.37 26.57 19.03
C SER A 116 -1.43 26.48 17.50
N ILE A 117 -1.60 25.28 16.93
CA ILE A 117 -1.62 25.06 15.47
C ILE A 117 -3.05 25.26 14.91
N PRO A 118 -3.34 26.38 14.23
CA PRO A 118 -4.71 26.74 13.84
C PRO A 118 -5.31 25.84 12.75
N HIS A 119 -4.45 25.28 11.89
CA HIS A 119 -4.86 24.48 10.73
C HIS A 119 -4.52 22.99 10.87
N ALA A 120 -4.44 22.50 12.10
CA ALA A 120 -4.25 21.07 12.33
C ALA A 120 -5.39 20.28 11.68
N GLU A 121 -5.02 19.28 10.88
CA GLU A 121 -6.00 18.37 10.29
C GLU A 121 -6.80 17.63 11.36
N ASN A 122 -8.03 17.24 11.03
CA ASN A 122 -8.92 16.56 11.96
C ASN A 122 -8.30 15.29 12.58
N HIS A 123 -7.53 14.54 11.80
CA HIS A 123 -6.85 13.33 12.29
C HIS A 123 -5.68 13.61 13.24
N HIS A 124 -5.16 14.84 13.30
CA HIS A 124 -4.20 15.27 14.31
C HIS A 124 -4.92 15.73 15.60
N LYS A 125 -6.05 16.43 15.45
CA LYS A 125 -6.87 16.89 16.59
C LYS A 125 -7.34 15.73 17.47
N ILE A 126 -7.70 14.58 16.90
CA ILE A 126 -8.10 13.40 17.68
C ILE A 126 -6.98 12.87 18.59
N LEU A 127 -5.71 12.95 18.17
CA LEU A 127 -4.56 12.56 19.00
C LEU A 127 -4.39 13.53 20.16
N LEU A 128 -4.58 14.82 19.92
CA LEU A 128 -4.53 15.86 20.94
C LEU A 128 -5.66 15.70 21.96
N GLN A 129 -6.91 15.51 21.51
CA GLN A 129 -8.05 15.24 22.40
C GLN A 129 -7.77 14.02 23.29
N ALA A 130 -7.30 12.92 22.69
CA ALA A 130 -6.94 11.72 23.45
C ALA A 130 -5.80 11.97 24.46
N ALA A 131 -4.79 12.77 24.10
CA ALA A 131 -3.70 13.13 24.99
C ALA A 131 -4.13 14.04 26.15
N LEU A 132 -5.13 14.90 25.93
CA LEU A 132 -5.71 15.77 26.94
C LEU A 132 -6.73 15.05 27.84
N GLY A 133 -7.15 13.84 27.45
CA GLY A 133 -8.23 13.12 28.13
C GLY A 133 -9.62 13.69 27.79
N GLU A 134 -9.72 14.46 26.72
CA GLU A 134 -10.98 15.01 26.22
C GLU A 134 -11.76 13.94 25.41
N PRO A 135 -13.09 14.08 25.27
CA PRO A 135 -13.87 13.24 24.38
C PRO A 135 -13.33 13.32 22.95
N ILE A 136 -13.10 12.16 22.32
CA ILE A 136 -12.67 12.10 20.92
C ILE A 136 -13.90 12.35 20.04
N GLU A 137 -13.91 13.47 19.33
CA GLU A 137 -14.95 13.74 18.34
C GLU A 137 -14.73 12.80 17.14
N CYS A 138 -15.57 11.77 17.04
CA CYS A 138 -15.45 10.73 16.02
C CYS A 138 -15.86 11.28 14.64
N LEU A 139 -14.91 11.93 13.98
CA LEU A 139 -15.04 12.34 12.59
C LEU A 139 -14.84 11.12 11.69
N GLU A 140 -15.65 11.00 10.63
CA GLU A 140 -15.51 9.91 9.66
C GLU A 140 -14.07 9.86 9.12
N ALA A 141 -13.28 8.89 9.56
CA ALA A 141 -11.90 8.70 9.10
C ALA A 141 -11.89 8.20 7.66
N LYS A 142 -11.55 9.05 6.70
CA LYS A 142 -11.63 8.69 5.26
C LYS A 142 -10.34 8.09 4.68
N THR A 143 -9.21 8.27 5.35
CA THR A 143 -7.88 7.83 4.89
C THR A 143 -7.28 6.80 5.86
N ALA A 144 -6.31 6.02 5.39
CA ALA A 144 -5.60 5.06 6.24
C ALA A 144 -4.89 5.74 7.42
N THR A 145 -4.31 6.93 7.19
CA THR A 145 -3.69 7.76 8.24
C THR A 145 -4.73 8.18 9.30
N ALA A 146 -5.90 8.64 8.86
CA ALA A 146 -6.96 9.03 9.79
C ALA A 146 -7.43 7.87 10.65
N TRP A 147 -7.60 6.68 10.06
CA TRP A 147 -7.92 5.46 10.82
C TRP A 147 -6.81 5.05 11.78
N SER A 148 -5.56 5.10 11.34
CA SER A 148 -4.40 4.77 12.18
C SER A 148 -4.37 5.67 13.41
N ASN A 149 -4.55 6.98 13.23
CA ASN A 149 -4.59 7.93 14.34
C ASN A 149 -5.80 7.72 15.26
N LEU A 150 -6.95 7.32 14.73
CA LEU A 150 -8.12 6.98 15.54
C LEU A 150 -7.87 5.77 16.44
N LEU A 151 -7.22 4.72 15.92
CA LEU A 151 -6.84 3.54 16.70
C LEU A 151 -5.79 3.86 17.76
N ILE A 152 -4.82 4.72 17.44
CA ILE A 152 -3.84 5.22 18.39
C ILE A 152 -4.53 6.03 19.49
N ALA A 153 -5.40 6.98 19.13
CA ALA A 153 -6.17 7.80 20.05
C ALA A 153 -7.01 6.94 21.01
N ARG A 154 -7.68 5.90 20.50
CA ARG A 154 -8.40 4.89 21.31
C ARG A 154 -7.49 4.28 22.38
N SER A 155 -6.30 3.85 21.99
CA SER A 155 -5.36 3.20 22.91
C SER A 155 -4.86 4.13 24.02
N MET A 156 -4.74 5.44 23.72
CA MET A 156 -4.31 6.46 24.68
C MET A 156 -5.41 6.73 25.71
N SER A 157 -6.64 6.98 25.23
CA SER A 157 -7.77 7.44 26.05
C SER A 157 -8.55 6.33 26.75
N ASN A 158 -8.42 5.07 26.30
CA ASN A 158 -9.31 3.96 26.67
C ASN A 158 -10.80 4.24 26.39
N GLN A 159 -11.14 5.23 25.56
CA GLN A 159 -12.53 5.47 25.15
C GLN A 159 -12.95 4.42 24.12
N ASP A 160 -14.17 3.93 24.19
CA ASP A 160 -14.70 3.08 23.12
C ASP A 160 -15.07 3.94 21.91
N LEU A 161 -14.45 3.62 20.77
CA LEU A 161 -14.72 4.28 19.51
C LEU A 161 -15.54 3.36 18.61
N PRO A 162 -16.54 3.87 17.88
CA PRO A 162 -17.34 3.08 16.97
C PRO A 162 -16.50 2.66 15.76
N LEU A 163 -15.90 1.46 15.84
CA LEU A 163 -15.06 0.90 14.77
C LEU A 163 -15.88 0.17 13.70
N ASP A 164 -17.21 0.23 13.74
CA ASP A 164 -18.08 -0.43 12.75
C ASP A 164 -17.79 0.05 11.32
N HIS A 165 -17.42 1.33 11.17
CA HIS A 165 -17.02 1.88 9.88
C HIS A 165 -15.64 1.41 9.41
N LEU A 166 -14.75 0.99 10.33
CA LEU A 166 -13.47 0.39 9.97
C LEU A 166 -13.70 -0.96 9.30
N ALA A 167 -14.59 -1.78 9.85
CA ALA A 167 -14.94 -3.07 9.28
C ALA A 167 -15.44 -2.95 7.83
N LYS A 168 -16.18 -1.88 7.51
CA LYS A 168 -16.65 -1.59 6.13
C LYS A 168 -15.54 -1.18 5.17
N ARG A 169 -14.42 -0.65 5.69
CA ARG A 169 -13.26 -0.18 4.89
C ARG A 169 -12.08 -1.14 4.97
N TRP A 170 -12.19 -2.20 5.74
CA TRP A 170 -11.18 -3.22 5.92
C TRP A 170 -11.47 -4.42 5.02
N HIS A 171 -10.48 -4.82 4.22
CA HIS A 171 -10.61 -6.01 3.41
C HIS A 171 -10.01 -7.22 4.14
N GLY A 172 -10.88 -8.03 4.75
CA GLY A 172 -10.51 -9.21 5.54
C GLY A 172 -9.47 -10.13 4.87
N PRO A 173 -9.71 -10.63 3.65
CA PRO A 173 -8.81 -11.60 3.01
C PRO A 173 -7.39 -11.08 2.73
N SER A 174 -7.28 -9.86 2.20
CA SER A 174 -5.97 -9.26 1.89
C SER A 174 -5.31 -8.59 3.07
N LYS A 175 -6.02 -8.47 4.19
CA LYS A 175 -5.61 -7.69 5.35
C LYS A 175 -5.10 -6.30 4.95
N THR A 176 -5.85 -5.59 4.12
CA THR A 176 -5.51 -4.22 3.74
C THR A 176 -6.68 -3.26 3.84
N PHE A 177 -6.37 -2.01 4.17
CA PHE A 177 -7.31 -0.90 4.07
C PHE A 177 -7.71 -0.63 2.62
N ILE A 178 -8.99 -0.36 2.39
CA ILE A 178 -9.50 0.08 1.10
C ILE A 178 -9.93 1.55 1.24
N GLY A 179 -9.09 2.47 0.77
CA GLY A 179 -9.45 3.88 0.60
C GLY A 179 -10.44 4.10 -0.53
N LEU A 180 -11.24 5.17 -0.45
CA LEU A 180 -12.20 5.55 -1.50
C LEU A 180 -11.51 6.03 -2.80
N SER A 181 -10.32 6.64 -2.71
CA SER A 181 -9.60 7.23 -3.86
C SER A 181 -8.47 6.35 -4.39
N GLU A 182 -7.82 5.53 -3.56
CA GLU A 182 -6.64 4.74 -3.97
C GLU A 182 -6.98 3.59 -4.93
N LEU A 183 -8.24 3.13 -4.91
CA LEU A 183 -8.79 2.21 -5.93
C LEU A 183 -8.95 2.85 -7.31
N GLN A 184 -9.10 4.18 -7.39
CA GLN A 184 -9.41 4.89 -8.64
C GLN A 184 -8.15 5.20 -9.47
N ASP A 185 -6.97 5.24 -8.84
CA ASP A 185 -5.73 5.71 -9.45
C ASP A 185 -4.78 4.58 -9.92
N GLY A 186 -5.19 3.31 -9.83
CA GLY A 186 -4.38 2.17 -10.30
C GLY A 186 -3.05 1.96 -9.57
N LYS A 187 -2.83 2.66 -8.44
CA LYS A 187 -1.63 2.47 -7.61
C LYS A 187 -1.80 1.19 -6.78
N LEU A 188 -0.75 0.39 -6.71
CA LEU A 188 -0.68 -0.71 -5.75
C LEU A 188 -0.80 -0.11 -4.33
N PRO A 189 -1.65 -0.67 -3.45
CA PRO A 189 -1.80 -0.16 -2.09
C PRO A 189 -0.45 -0.23 -1.37
N ALA A 190 0.06 0.91 -0.92
CA ALA A 190 1.25 0.96 -0.08
C ALA A 190 0.90 0.44 1.32
N PRO A 191 1.79 -0.31 2.00
CA PRO A 191 1.56 -0.73 3.37
C PRO A 191 1.34 0.47 4.28
N THR A 192 0.21 0.48 4.97
CA THR A 192 -0.18 1.54 5.89
C THR A 192 0.04 1.09 7.33
N LEU A 193 0.08 2.06 8.26
CA LEU A 193 0.15 1.74 9.68
C LEU A 193 -1.07 0.94 10.16
N LEU A 194 -2.21 1.11 9.50
CA LEU A 194 -3.40 0.31 9.73
C LEU A 194 -3.17 -1.15 9.34
N ASP A 195 -2.50 -1.43 8.22
CA ASP A 195 -2.24 -2.81 7.79
C ASP A 195 -1.36 -3.58 8.80
N LEU A 196 -0.42 -2.87 9.43
CA LEU A 196 0.37 -3.39 10.55
C LEU A 196 -0.47 -3.69 11.79
N PHE A 197 -1.37 -2.78 12.18
CA PHE A 197 -2.24 -2.98 13.34
C PHE A 197 -3.15 -4.20 13.16
N MET A 198 -3.44 -4.54 11.91
CA MET A 198 -4.30 -5.66 11.54
C MET A 198 -3.51 -6.94 11.22
N GLY A 199 -2.22 -6.98 11.55
CA GLY A 199 -1.43 -8.21 11.57
C GLY A 199 -0.72 -8.56 10.27
N GLN A 200 -0.45 -7.59 9.38
CA GLN A 200 0.52 -7.78 8.31
C GLN A 200 1.95 -7.84 8.90
N ASP A 201 2.74 -8.85 8.52
CA ASP A 201 4.13 -8.96 8.94
C ASP A 201 5.01 -8.11 8.02
N LEU A 202 5.32 -6.87 8.44
CA LEU A 202 6.28 -6.02 7.74
C LEU A 202 7.69 -6.21 8.30
N GLN A 203 8.27 -7.38 8.06
CA GLN A 203 9.65 -7.65 8.47
C GLN A 203 10.57 -6.57 7.91
N ASN A 204 11.39 -5.99 8.80
CA ASN A 204 12.31 -4.92 8.45
C ASN A 204 11.65 -3.66 7.88
N HIS A 205 10.38 -3.37 8.17
CA HIS A 205 9.78 -2.08 7.85
C HIS A 205 9.76 -1.18 9.10
N PRO A 206 10.09 0.11 9.01
CA PRO A 206 10.19 0.99 10.18
C PRO A 206 8.86 1.27 10.85
N LEU A 207 7.75 1.17 10.10
CA LEU A 207 6.43 1.28 10.69
C LEU A 207 6.18 0.20 11.77
N ILE A 208 6.96 -0.90 11.81
CA ILE A 208 6.83 -1.92 12.87
C ILE A 208 7.06 -1.31 14.26
N LEU A 209 7.86 -0.25 14.39
CA LEU A 209 8.03 0.47 15.67
C LEU A 209 6.73 1.12 16.14
N LYS A 210 5.94 1.64 15.18
CA LYS A 210 4.65 2.26 15.49
C LYS A 210 3.61 1.22 15.95
N LYS A 211 3.86 -0.10 15.82
CA LYS A 211 3.05 -1.15 16.46
C LYS A 211 3.01 -1.00 17.99
N ALA A 212 4.05 -0.44 18.59
CA ALA A 212 4.05 -0.13 20.02
C ALA A 212 2.99 0.92 20.41
N LEU A 213 2.44 1.68 19.47
CA LEU A 213 1.45 2.72 19.79
C LEU A 213 0.04 2.18 20.00
N THR A 214 -0.23 0.94 19.59
CA THR A 214 -1.54 0.31 19.79
C THR A 214 -1.42 -0.90 20.70
N ARG A 215 -2.48 -1.15 21.45
CA ARG A 215 -2.67 -2.45 22.10
C ARG A 215 -3.28 -3.40 21.06
N PRO A 216 -3.07 -4.73 21.18
CA PRO A 216 -3.83 -5.69 20.39
C PRO A 216 -5.31 -5.34 20.52
N ILE A 217 -5.92 -4.92 19.42
CA ILE A 217 -7.34 -4.63 19.39
C ILE A 217 -7.99 -5.96 19.08
N ASP A 218 -8.82 -6.45 20.01
CA ASP A 218 -9.71 -7.55 19.73
C ASP A 218 -10.80 -7.03 18.80
N LEU A 219 -10.45 -6.94 17.52
CA LEU A 219 -11.42 -6.74 16.48
C LEU A 219 -11.99 -8.12 16.20
N THR A 220 -13.02 -8.49 16.95
CA THR A 220 -14.03 -9.42 16.44
C THR A 220 -14.72 -8.73 15.27
N LEU A 221 -14.00 -8.64 14.15
CA LEU A 221 -14.62 -8.42 12.86
C LEU A 221 -15.50 -9.64 12.69
N HIS A 222 -16.80 -9.46 12.92
CA HIS A 222 -17.76 -10.49 12.54
C HIS A 222 -17.44 -10.84 11.10
N ASN A 223 -17.03 -12.09 10.87
CA ASN A 223 -16.94 -12.69 9.56
C ASN A 223 -18.37 -12.67 9.01
N ASN A 224 -18.79 -11.51 8.52
CA ASN A 224 -19.99 -11.39 7.71
C ASN A 224 -19.60 -12.02 6.37
N SER A 225 -19.62 -13.35 6.36
CA SER A 225 -19.54 -14.20 5.16
C SER A 225 -20.70 -13.93 4.21
N SER A 226 -21.66 -13.10 4.61
CA SER A 226 -22.70 -12.49 3.79
C SER A 226 -22.41 -11.00 3.55
N LEU A 227 -21.31 -10.68 2.87
CA LEU A 227 -21.21 -9.40 2.17
C LEU A 227 -22.07 -9.48 0.90
N ASP A 228 -23.40 -9.47 1.07
CA ASP A 228 -24.39 -9.17 0.02
C ASP A 228 -24.36 -7.68 -0.38
N TYR A 229 -23.37 -6.91 0.11
CA TYR A 229 -23.23 -5.47 -0.07
C TYR A 229 -22.62 -5.04 -1.42
N LEU A 230 -22.51 -5.93 -2.40
CA LEU A 230 -22.09 -5.58 -3.77
C LEU A 230 -23.21 -5.72 -4.83
N SER A 231 -24.47 -5.93 -4.45
CA SER A 231 -25.60 -5.92 -5.42
C SER A 231 -26.37 -4.60 -5.54
N THR A 232 -26.04 -3.58 -4.74
CA THR A 232 -26.69 -2.25 -4.83
C THR A 232 -25.72 -1.10 -5.10
N TYR A 233 -24.53 -1.40 -5.61
CA TYR A 233 -23.77 -0.38 -6.35
C TYR A 233 -24.46 -0.21 -7.70
N THR A 234 -25.45 0.67 -7.77
CA THR A 234 -25.95 1.18 -9.05
C THR A 234 -24.74 1.82 -9.72
N PRO A 235 -24.22 1.27 -10.84
CA PRO A 235 -23.09 1.86 -11.50
C PRO A 235 -23.48 3.28 -11.92
N GLN A 236 -22.87 4.28 -11.30
CA GLN A 236 -22.76 5.60 -11.91
C GLN A 236 -22.15 5.37 -13.30
N PRO A 237 -22.76 5.86 -14.38
CA PRO A 237 -22.36 5.53 -15.74
C PRO A 237 -21.05 6.23 -16.08
N PHE A 238 -19.93 5.66 -15.64
CA PHE A 238 -18.67 5.81 -16.34
C PHE A 238 -18.60 4.68 -17.36
N GLN A 239 -19.27 4.90 -18.49
CA GLN A 239 -19.02 4.20 -19.74
C GLN A 239 -17.58 4.49 -20.19
N LYS A 240 -16.65 3.61 -19.84
CA LYS A 240 -15.67 3.14 -20.81
C LYS A 240 -16.09 1.73 -21.17
N ASP A 241 -16.51 1.52 -22.42
CA ASP A 241 -17.06 0.26 -22.90
C ASP A 241 -15.99 -0.85 -22.83
N PHE A 242 -15.93 -1.56 -21.71
CA PHE A 242 -15.12 -2.75 -21.55
C PHE A 242 -15.85 -3.93 -22.20
N HIS A 243 -15.52 -4.23 -23.46
CA HIS A 243 -15.96 -5.45 -24.11
C HIS A 243 -14.97 -6.58 -23.79
N LEU A 244 -15.37 -7.51 -22.94
CA LEU A 244 -14.61 -8.72 -22.67
C LEU A 244 -14.93 -9.76 -23.74
N MET A 245 -14.10 -9.87 -24.78
CA MET A 245 -14.20 -11.00 -25.70
C MET A 245 -13.65 -12.25 -25.01
N ARG A 246 -14.41 -13.35 -25.02
CA ARG A 246 -13.96 -14.66 -24.55
C ARG A 246 -13.91 -15.63 -25.72
N TRP A 247 -12.75 -16.22 -25.97
CA TRP A 247 -12.59 -17.30 -26.93
C TRP A 247 -11.90 -18.48 -26.24
N ASP A 248 -12.67 -19.54 -25.95
CA ASP A 248 -12.18 -20.79 -25.35
C ASP A 248 -11.26 -20.59 -24.13
N GLY A 249 -11.66 -19.66 -23.25
CA GLY A 249 -10.97 -19.34 -22.00
C GLY A 249 -10.04 -18.13 -22.07
N LEU A 250 -9.52 -17.78 -23.25
CA LEU A 250 -8.72 -16.58 -23.46
C LEU A 250 -9.62 -15.33 -23.47
N ALA A 251 -9.30 -14.35 -22.63
CA ALA A 251 -10.04 -13.10 -22.53
C ALA A 251 -9.18 -11.90 -22.93
N CYS A 252 -9.70 -10.99 -23.75
CA CYS A 252 -9.00 -9.74 -24.13
C CYS A 252 -9.66 -8.53 -23.46
N GLN A 253 -8.85 -7.58 -23.00
CA GLN A 253 -9.29 -6.35 -22.33
C GLN A 253 -9.02 -5.10 -23.20
N ASN A 254 -9.42 -5.11 -24.47
CA ASN A 254 -9.35 -3.90 -25.29
C ASN A 254 -10.41 -3.92 -26.42
N SER A 255 -10.96 -2.75 -26.75
CA SER A 255 -12.19 -2.58 -27.52
C SER A 255 -11.94 -2.03 -28.92
N GLN A 256 -11.34 -2.81 -29.82
CA GLN A 256 -11.28 -2.46 -31.25
C GLN A 256 -11.41 -3.69 -32.17
N HIS A 257 -11.87 -3.43 -33.40
CA HIS A 257 -12.39 -4.34 -34.43
C HIS A 257 -11.79 -5.76 -34.51
N HIS A 258 -12.65 -6.74 -34.79
CA HIS A 258 -12.29 -8.16 -34.91
C HIS A 258 -12.67 -8.72 -36.28
N VAL A 259 -11.79 -9.52 -36.87
CA VAL A 259 -12.09 -10.40 -38.01
C VAL A 259 -11.87 -11.83 -37.55
N VAL A 260 -12.94 -12.62 -37.52
CA VAL A 260 -12.88 -14.04 -37.13
C VAL A 260 -12.75 -14.90 -38.39
N CYS A 261 -11.63 -15.58 -38.53
CA CYS A 261 -11.43 -16.65 -39.53
C CYS A 261 -11.57 -18.01 -38.84
N ARG A 262 -11.98 -19.06 -39.58
CA ARG A 262 -12.39 -20.36 -38.99
C ARG A 262 -11.39 -21.00 -38.01
N ASN A 263 -10.08 -20.80 -38.21
CA ASN A 263 -9.03 -21.41 -37.38
C ASN A 263 -8.12 -20.37 -36.68
N ALA A 264 -8.36 -19.08 -36.89
CA ALA A 264 -7.55 -18.01 -36.34
C ALA A 264 -8.41 -16.78 -36.05
N LEU A 265 -8.22 -16.19 -34.88
CA LEU A 265 -8.78 -14.91 -34.54
C LEU A 265 -7.74 -13.83 -34.82
N GLU A 266 -8.09 -12.87 -35.67
CA GLU A 266 -7.24 -11.71 -35.96
C GLU A 266 -7.87 -10.45 -35.37
N MET A 267 -7.09 -9.72 -34.59
CA MET A 267 -7.51 -8.49 -33.91
C MET A 267 -6.57 -7.36 -34.29
N ASP A 268 -7.10 -6.29 -34.87
CA ASP A 268 -6.33 -5.11 -35.24
C ASP A 268 -6.55 -3.99 -34.22
N PHE A 269 -5.44 -3.48 -33.67
CA PHE A 269 -5.40 -2.39 -32.71
C PHE A 269 -4.84 -1.16 -33.39
N THR A 270 -5.67 -0.11 -33.53
CA THR A 270 -5.26 1.17 -34.09
C THR A 270 -5.10 2.18 -32.97
N TYR A 271 -3.88 2.70 -32.84
CA TYR A 271 -3.58 3.66 -31.80
C TYR A 271 -3.78 5.10 -32.28
N PRO A 272 -4.29 6.00 -31.42
CA PRO A 272 -4.51 7.39 -31.79
C PRO A 272 -3.18 8.12 -32.03
N GLU A 273 -3.30 9.23 -32.76
CA GLU A 273 -2.20 10.13 -33.14
C GLU A 273 -1.49 10.73 -31.91
N LYS A 274 -2.25 11.03 -30.85
CA LYS A 274 -1.73 11.63 -29.62
C LYS A 274 -1.21 10.55 -28.67
N LEU A 275 0.07 10.63 -28.30
CA LEU A 275 0.64 9.80 -27.25
C LEU A 275 0.02 10.20 -25.90
N PRO A 276 -0.37 9.24 -25.05
CA PRO A 276 -0.77 9.54 -23.67
C PRO A 276 0.37 10.26 -22.96
N ASP A 277 0.04 11.13 -22.01
CA ASP A 277 1.02 11.97 -21.32
C ASP A 277 2.06 11.10 -20.58
N LYS A 278 3.27 11.61 -20.33
CA LYS A 278 4.44 10.80 -19.91
C LYS A 278 4.25 9.92 -18.66
N ASP A 279 3.19 10.16 -17.88
CA ASP A 279 2.86 9.44 -16.65
C ASP A 279 1.82 8.32 -16.83
N GLU A 280 1.22 8.18 -18.01
CA GLU A 280 0.22 7.14 -18.33
C GLU A 280 0.86 5.91 -19.01
N ARG A 281 1.89 5.32 -18.37
CA ARG A 281 2.53 4.09 -18.85
C ARG A 281 1.70 2.84 -18.52
N TYR A 282 0.54 2.71 -19.13
CA TYR A 282 -0.32 1.54 -18.99
C TYR A 282 0.09 0.41 -19.95
N THR A 283 -0.18 -0.84 -19.57
CA THR A 283 -0.17 -1.96 -20.51
C THR A 283 -1.24 -1.70 -21.58
N GLU A 284 -0.87 -1.76 -22.85
CA GLU A 284 -1.75 -1.30 -23.94
C GLU A 284 -2.65 -2.41 -24.49
N ILE A 285 -2.16 -3.66 -24.49
CA ILE A 285 -2.93 -4.84 -24.89
C ILE A 285 -2.76 -5.90 -23.82
N GLU A 286 -3.87 -6.41 -23.30
CA GLU A 286 -3.89 -7.42 -22.25
C GLU A 286 -4.78 -8.59 -22.64
N PHE A 287 -4.22 -9.79 -22.50
CA PHE A 287 -4.95 -11.04 -22.54
C PHE A 287 -4.84 -11.77 -21.21
N PHE A 288 -5.88 -12.51 -20.85
CA PHE A 288 -5.92 -13.34 -19.66
C PHE A 288 -6.26 -14.77 -20.04
N TYR A 289 -5.44 -15.71 -19.60
CA TYR A 289 -5.66 -17.14 -19.77
C TYR A 289 -5.76 -17.81 -18.39
N PRO A 290 -6.77 -18.67 -18.13
CA PRO A 290 -6.90 -19.33 -16.84
C PRO A 290 -5.65 -20.16 -16.51
N HIS A 291 -5.18 -20.13 -15.27
CA HIS A 291 -4.09 -20.99 -14.87
C HIS A 291 -4.56 -22.43 -14.74
N ASP A 292 -4.03 -23.29 -15.60
CA ASP A 292 -4.32 -24.72 -15.69
C ASP A 292 -3.45 -25.58 -14.75
N GLY A 293 -2.62 -24.96 -13.92
CA GLY A 293 -1.70 -25.66 -13.03
C GLY A 293 -0.29 -25.78 -13.60
N ILE A 294 -0.07 -25.42 -14.87
CA ILE A 294 1.24 -25.48 -15.51
C ILE A 294 1.99 -24.18 -15.19
N PRO A 295 3.13 -24.25 -14.48
CA PRO A 295 3.93 -23.06 -14.22
C PRO A 295 4.61 -22.60 -15.52
N TRP A 296 4.27 -21.42 -15.99
CA TRP A 296 5.04 -20.75 -17.02
C TRP A 296 6.08 -19.85 -16.36
N PRO A 297 7.35 -19.93 -16.78
CA PRO A 297 8.33 -18.96 -16.33
C PRO A 297 7.85 -17.56 -16.73
N ALA A 298 8.05 -16.57 -15.86
CA ALA A 298 7.84 -15.19 -16.24
C ALA A 298 8.82 -14.85 -17.37
N THR A 299 8.32 -14.74 -18.58
CA THR A 299 9.13 -14.51 -19.78
C THR A 299 8.74 -13.22 -20.46
N THR A 300 9.72 -12.64 -21.15
CA THR A 300 9.54 -11.47 -21.99
C THR A 300 9.59 -11.90 -23.45
N PHE A 301 8.83 -11.21 -24.30
CA PHE A 301 8.78 -11.53 -25.73
C PHE A 301 8.82 -10.26 -26.58
N GLN A 302 9.20 -10.43 -27.85
CA GLN A 302 9.27 -9.37 -28.85
C GLN A 302 8.16 -9.56 -29.89
N LEU A 303 7.84 -8.50 -30.65
CA LEU A 303 6.94 -8.62 -31.79
C LEU A 303 7.46 -9.65 -32.81
N GLY A 304 6.53 -10.30 -33.51
CA GLY A 304 6.81 -11.35 -34.50
C GLY A 304 7.19 -12.71 -33.89
N CYS A 305 7.51 -12.79 -32.59
CA CYS A 305 7.78 -14.06 -31.93
C CYS A 305 6.46 -14.75 -31.57
N PRO A 306 6.22 -16.00 -32.02
CA PRO A 306 5.03 -16.74 -31.64
C PRO A 306 5.09 -17.14 -30.16
N LEU A 307 4.01 -16.89 -29.43
CA LEU A 307 3.87 -17.14 -28.00
C LEU A 307 2.87 -18.26 -27.76
N LYS A 308 3.32 -19.38 -27.20
CA LYS A 308 2.43 -20.49 -26.84
C LYS A 308 1.81 -20.26 -25.46
N VAL A 309 0.48 -20.25 -25.41
CA VAL A 309 -0.36 -20.00 -24.23
C VAL A 309 -1.44 -21.08 -24.18
N GLY A 310 -1.17 -22.17 -23.45
CA GLY A 310 -2.06 -23.34 -23.43
C GLY A 310 -2.25 -23.91 -24.85
N PRO A 311 -3.50 -24.07 -25.34
CA PRO A 311 -3.77 -24.54 -26.69
C PRO A 311 -3.62 -23.46 -27.77
N PHE A 312 -3.25 -22.23 -27.40
CA PHE A 312 -3.17 -21.09 -28.31
C PHE A 312 -1.73 -20.73 -28.66
N THR A 313 -1.54 -20.20 -29.87
CA THR A 313 -0.34 -19.49 -30.29
C THR A 313 -0.73 -18.05 -30.62
N LEU A 314 -0.18 -17.10 -29.87
CA LEU A 314 -0.39 -15.66 -30.07
C LEU A 314 0.80 -15.08 -30.82
N THR A 315 0.55 -14.32 -31.87
CA THR A 315 1.60 -13.57 -32.59
C THR A 315 1.20 -12.11 -32.71
N PHE A 316 2.06 -11.22 -32.21
CA PHE A 316 1.86 -9.77 -32.27
C PHE A 316 2.67 -9.21 -33.44
N LEU A 317 2.01 -8.59 -34.41
CA LEU A 317 2.61 -8.06 -35.62
C LEU A 317 2.42 -6.55 -35.69
N LEU A 318 3.45 -5.84 -36.16
CA LEU A 318 3.35 -4.43 -36.51
C LEU A 318 2.88 -4.31 -37.97
N LEU A 319 1.70 -3.74 -38.20
CA LEU A 319 1.15 -3.54 -39.54
C LEU A 319 1.57 -2.20 -40.14
N GLU A 320 1.46 -1.13 -39.33
CA GLU A 320 1.75 0.25 -39.77
C GLU A 320 2.44 1.02 -38.65
N GLY A 321 3.36 1.92 -39.02
CA GLY A 321 4.10 2.77 -38.08
C GLY A 321 5.43 2.17 -37.61
N GLN A 322 5.99 2.74 -36.54
CA GLN A 322 7.25 2.30 -35.92
C GLN A 322 7.11 2.35 -34.40
N GLY A 323 7.69 1.39 -33.68
CA GLY A 323 7.70 1.43 -32.22
C GLY A 323 8.62 0.40 -31.59
N HIS A 324 8.98 0.64 -30.33
CA HIS A 324 9.67 -0.29 -29.45
C HIS A 324 8.67 -0.87 -28.47
N PHE A 325 8.51 -2.18 -28.51
CA PHE A 325 7.54 -2.90 -27.71
C PHE A 325 8.23 -3.86 -26.76
N TYR A 326 7.53 -4.20 -25.69
CA TYR A 326 7.99 -5.21 -24.76
C TYR A 326 6.81 -6.05 -24.28
N GLY A 327 6.83 -7.33 -24.64
CA GLY A 327 5.85 -8.29 -24.16
C GLY A 327 6.27 -8.90 -22.83
N HIS A 328 5.32 -9.23 -21.98
CA HIS A 328 5.54 -9.99 -20.76
C HIS A 328 4.40 -10.98 -20.52
N ILE A 329 4.76 -12.15 -19.98
CA ILE A 329 3.83 -13.07 -19.35
C ILE A 329 4.07 -13.00 -17.84
N SER A 330 3.02 -12.72 -17.09
CA SER A 330 3.04 -12.74 -15.63
C SER A 330 1.77 -13.35 -15.08
N ARG A 331 1.76 -13.63 -13.78
CA ARG A 331 0.54 -13.98 -13.07
C ARG A 331 -0.26 -12.68 -12.85
N GLY A 332 -1.55 -12.68 -13.18
CA GLY A 332 -2.44 -11.53 -13.03
C GLY A 332 -3.90 -11.94 -12.92
N ASN A 333 -4.78 -10.97 -12.66
CA ASN A 333 -6.23 -11.18 -12.55
C ASN A 333 -6.97 -10.32 -13.57
N ARG A 334 -8.04 -10.85 -14.15
CA ARG A 334 -8.99 -10.06 -14.96
C ARG A 334 -9.60 -8.97 -14.08
N PRO A 335 -10.05 -7.83 -14.65
CA PRO A 335 -10.74 -6.78 -13.90
C PRO A 335 -11.98 -7.28 -13.14
N SER A 336 -12.65 -8.32 -13.66
CA SER A 336 -13.82 -8.94 -13.03
C SER A 336 -13.47 -9.98 -11.96
N GLN A 337 -12.22 -10.45 -11.88
CA GLN A 337 -11.74 -11.40 -10.88
C GLN A 337 -11.26 -10.67 -9.62
N ILE A 338 -12.14 -9.88 -9.01
CA ILE A 338 -11.88 -9.10 -7.78
C ILE A 338 -11.80 -10.06 -6.58
N ARG A 339 -10.71 -10.83 -6.47
CA ARG A 339 -10.32 -11.61 -5.28
C ARG A 339 -8.82 -11.47 -5.09
N LYS A 340 -8.40 -11.12 -3.87
CA LYS A 340 -7.11 -10.46 -3.61
C LYS A 340 -5.93 -11.38 -3.25
N ASP A 341 -6.11 -12.71 -3.23
CA ASP A 341 -5.13 -13.57 -2.56
C ASP A 341 -4.43 -14.56 -3.51
N MET A 342 -4.88 -14.62 -4.76
CA MET A 342 -4.24 -15.43 -5.80
C MET A 342 -4.38 -14.69 -7.13
N ALA A 343 -3.30 -14.67 -7.91
CA ALA A 343 -3.42 -14.44 -9.33
C ALA A 343 -3.97 -15.73 -9.93
N TYR A 344 -5.16 -15.71 -10.51
CA TYR A 344 -5.82 -16.90 -11.06
C TYR A 344 -5.41 -17.15 -12.51
N ASP A 345 -4.96 -16.11 -13.21
CA ASP A 345 -4.73 -16.18 -14.64
C ASP A 345 -3.27 -15.88 -14.98
N TRP A 346 -2.88 -16.34 -16.16
CA TRP A 346 -1.74 -15.81 -16.89
C TRP A 346 -2.19 -14.53 -17.59
N GLN A 347 -1.55 -13.42 -17.24
CA GLN A 347 -1.68 -12.14 -17.93
C GLN A 347 -0.59 -12.04 -18.98
N ILE A 348 -1.00 -11.86 -20.23
CA ILE A 348 -0.13 -11.61 -21.37
C ILE A 348 -0.29 -10.13 -21.73
N GLY A 349 0.71 -9.34 -21.38
CA GLY A 349 0.71 -7.90 -21.58
C GLY A 349 1.70 -7.49 -22.67
N LEU A 350 1.25 -6.68 -23.63
CA LEU A 350 2.13 -5.95 -24.52
C LEU A 350 2.13 -4.46 -24.14
N ARG A 351 3.32 -3.93 -23.84
CA ARG A 351 3.52 -2.50 -23.58
C ARG A 351 4.35 -1.86 -24.67
N THR A 352 4.02 -0.62 -25.00
CA THR A 352 4.83 0.22 -25.86
C THR A 352 5.78 1.08 -25.02
N VAL A 353 7.06 1.06 -25.36
CA VAL A 353 8.07 1.95 -24.77
C VAL A 353 8.11 3.29 -25.52
N LYS A 354 8.06 3.23 -26.86
CA LYS A 354 7.96 4.38 -27.78
C LYS A 354 7.23 3.95 -29.04
N ARG A 355 6.38 4.81 -29.63
CA ARG A 355 5.77 4.56 -30.94
C ARG A 355 5.56 5.83 -31.75
N SER A 356 5.42 5.67 -33.06
CA SER A 356 4.91 6.69 -33.96
C SER A 356 3.40 6.91 -33.74
N PRO A 357 2.88 8.09 -34.12
CA PRO A 357 1.44 8.30 -34.27
C PRO A 357 0.82 7.28 -35.24
N ASN A 358 -0.49 7.00 -35.08
CA ASN A 358 -1.28 6.15 -35.98
C ASN A 358 -0.73 4.72 -36.19
N LEU A 359 -0.02 4.20 -35.19
CA LEU A 359 0.51 2.85 -35.22
C LEU A 359 -0.62 1.81 -35.25
N LYS A 360 -0.45 0.74 -36.03
CA LYS A 360 -1.37 -0.40 -36.05
C LYS A 360 -0.67 -1.69 -35.69
N LEU A 361 -1.21 -2.41 -34.71
CA LEU A 361 -0.79 -3.77 -34.37
C LEU A 361 -1.87 -4.77 -34.78
N ARG A 362 -1.45 -5.97 -35.16
CA ARG A 362 -2.31 -7.15 -35.29
C ARG A 362 -1.93 -8.18 -34.24
N VAL A 363 -2.92 -8.77 -33.60
CA VAL A 363 -2.74 -9.99 -32.82
C VAL A 363 -3.42 -11.13 -33.56
N ILE A 364 -2.63 -12.13 -33.93
CA ILE A 364 -3.11 -13.38 -34.51
C ILE A 364 -3.12 -14.43 -33.41
N ILE A 365 -4.28 -15.04 -33.18
CA ILE A 365 -4.46 -16.08 -32.18
C ILE A 365 -4.87 -17.35 -32.93
N GLN A 366 -3.97 -18.34 -32.96
CA GLN A 366 -4.18 -19.63 -33.61
C GLN A 366 -4.40 -20.69 -32.55
N ARG A 367 -5.31 -21.62 -32.79
CA ARG A 367 -5.44 -22.82 -31.97
C ARG A 367 -4.53 -23.90 -32.52
N ALA A 368 -3.85 -24.65 -31.65
CA ALA A 368 -3.22 -25.89 -32.06
C ALA A 368 -4.33 -26.84 -32.53
N ASP A 369 -4.34 -27.19 -33.81
CA ASP A 369 -5.34 -28.11 -34.34
C ASP A 369 -5.27 -29.42 -33.55
N SER A 370 -6.41 -29.84 -32.99
CA SER A 370 -6.54 -31.11 -32.27
C SER A 370 -6.51 -32.34 -33.18
N SER A 371 -5.95 -32.22 -34.39
CA SER A 371 -6.07 -33.17 -35.49
C SER A 371 -4.92 -34.18 -35.60
N ALA A 372 -4.14 -34.38 -34.54
CA ALA A 372 -3.05 -35.39 -34.52
C ALA A 372 -3.39 -36.69 -33.76
N GLU A 373 -4.59 -36.85 -33.19
CA GLU A 373 -5.03 -38.10 -32.56
C GLU A 373 -6.22 -38.70 -33.32
N SER A 374 -5.94 -39.44 -34.40
CA SER A 374 -6.67 -40.66 -34.82
C SER A 374 -6.43 -40.96 -36.30
N SER A 375 -5.35 -41.71 -36.55
CA SER A 375 -5.37 -42.78 -37.56
C SER A 375 -4.18 -43.69 -37.28
N ASP A 376 -4.29 -44.48 -36.20
CA ASP A 376 -3.68 -45.80 -36.25
C ASP A 376 -4.51 -46.62 -37.25
N PRO A 377 -3.91 -47.09 -38.36
CA PRO A 377 -4.57 -48.03 -39.24
C PRO A 377 -4.55 -49.41 -38.57
N GLU A 378 -5.73 -50.03 -38.42
CA GLU A 378 -5.88 -51.47 -38.15
C GLU A 378 -5.20 -52.32 -39.24
#